data_AF-A0A178YNU4-F1
#
_entry.id   AF-A0A178YNU4-F1
#
_cell.length_a   1.000
_cell.length_b   1.000
_cell.length_c   1.000
_cell.angle_alpha   90.00
_cell.angle_beta   90.00
_cell.angle_gamma   90.00
#
_symmetry.space_group_name_H-M   'P 1'
#
loop_
_entity.id
_entity.type
_entity.pdbx_description
1 polymer ?
#
loop_
_entity_poly.entity_id
_entity_poly.type
_entity_poly.pdbx_seq_one_letter_code
_entity_poly.pdbx_strand_id
1 'polypeptide(L)' 'MTKTWQRDEAEARIREVLDAAKTHGSQTVIDRDGTYAIVFTRRKQGLEKLFSKPGPLREGDL' A
#
# COMPACT_ATOMS: atom_id res chain seq x y z
N MET A 1 26.95 -11.65 -10.08
CA MET A 1 26.18 -12.73 -9.43
C MET A 1 24.76 -12.24 -9.19
N THR A 2 23.82 -12.64 -10.04
CA THR A 2 22.38 -12.41 -9.82
C THR A 2 21.92 -13.38 -8.74
N LYS A 3 21.62 -12.87 -7.54
CA LYS A 3 20.93 -13.65 -6.50
C LYS A 3 19.49 -13.85 -6.98
N THR A 4 19.23 -14.93 -7.69
CA THR A 4 17.86 -15.33 -8.03
C THR A 4 17.17 -15.75 -6.74
N TRP A 5 16.23 -14.95 -6.26
CA TRP A 5 15.41 -15.32 -5.13
C TRP A 5 14.54 -16.52 -5.49
N GLN A 6 14.39 -17.45 -4.56
CA GLN A 6 13.33 -18.44 -4.67
C GLN A 6 11.98 -17.71 -4.57
N ARG A 7 10.97 -18.27 -5.21
CA ARG A 7 9.66 -17.64 -5.33
C ARG A 7 9.09 -17.27 -3.95
N ASP A 8 9.12 -18.21 -3.01
CA ASP A 8 8.61 -18.01 -1.65
C ASP A 8 9.32 -16.88 -0.89
N GLU A 9 10.64 -16.77 -1.05
CA GLU A 9 11.44 -15.70 -0.43
C GLU A 9 11.06 -14.33 -1.00
N ALA A 10 10.82 -14.26 -2.31
CA ALA A 10 10.37 -13.04 -2.96
C ALA A 10 8.97 -12.62 -2.47
N GLU A 11 8.04 -13.57 -2.39
CA GLU A 11 6.67 -13.32 -1.91
C GLU A 11 6.67 -12.84 -0.45
N ALA A 12 7.46 -13.46 0.42
CA ALA A 12 7.60 -13.04 1.81
C ALA A 12 8.13 -11.61 1.93
N ARG A 13 9.17 -11.27 1.16
CA ARG A 13 9.76 -9.92 1.18
C ARG A 13 8.82 -8.86 0.63
N ILE A 14 8.11 -9.16 -0.45
CA ILE A 14 7.08 -8.25 -1.01
C ILE A 14 6.01 -7.99 0.05
N ARG A 15 5.55 -9.03 0.75
CA ARG A 15 4.53 -8.91 1.79
C ARG A 15 4.98 -8.02 2.94
N GLU A 16 6.22 -8.16 3.39
CA GLU A 16 6.82 -7.30 4.43
C GLU A 16 6.81 -5.82 4.03
N VAL A 17 7.26 -5.52 2.81
CA VAL A 17 7.31 -4.13 2.30
C VAL A 17 5.90 -3.54 2.18
N LEU A 18 4.93 -4.32 1.71
CA LEU A 18 3.54 -3.87 1.61
C LEU A 18 2.87 -3.68 2.97
N ASP A 19 3.19 -4.51 3.95
CA ASP A 19 2.68 -4.37 5.32
C ASP A 19 3.27 -3.14 6.02
N ALA A 20 4.58 -2.92 5.86
CA ALA A 20 5.23 -1.71 6.33
C ALA A 20 4.59 -0.44 5.73
N ALA A 21 4.25 -0.47 4.44
CA ALA A 21 3.56 0.64 3.79
C ALA A 21 2.16 0.92 4.37
N LYS A 22 1.46 -0.12 4.87
CA LYS A 22 0.16 0.02 5.53
C LYS A 22 0.27 0.58 6.94
N THR A 23 1.28 0.15 7.70
CA THR A 23 1.40 0.40 9.14
C THR A 23 2.20 1.67 9.43
N HIS A 24 3.28 1.91 8.69
CA HIS A 24 4.25 2.95 9.00
C HIS A 24 4.27 4.10 7.98
N GLY A 25 3.42 4.05 6.95
CA GLY A 25 3.36 5.05 5.89
C GLY A 25 4.29 4.75 4.72
N SER A 26 4.52 5.72 3.84
CA SER A 26 5.24 5.49 2.57
C SER A 26 6.64 4.91 2.80
N GLN A 27 6.98 3.88 2.04
CA GLN A 27 8.29 3.25 2.04
C GLN A 27 9.09 3.69 0.82
N THR A 28 10.34 4.07 1.02
CA THR A 28 11.27 4.45 -0.06
C THR A 28 12.27 3.32 -0.27
N VAL A 29 12.37 2.84 -1.51
CA VAL A 29 13.33 1.80 -1.90
C VAL A 29 14.35 2.42 -2.85
N ILE A 30 15.61 2.47 -2.42
CA ILE A 30 16.71 3.01 -3.21
C ILE A 30 17.33 1.87 -4.02
N ASP A 31 17.38 2.04 -5.33
CA ASP A 31 18.05 1.15 -6.26
C ASP A 31 19.27 1.86 -6.87
N ARG A 32 20.12 1.15 -7.62
CA ARG A 32 21.30 1.76 -8.26
C ARG A 32 20.90 2.79 -9.31
N ASP A 33 19.79 2.55 -9.98
CA ASP A 33 19.33 3.36 -11.10
C ASP A 33 18.27 4.40 -10.69
N GLY A 34 17.84 4.43 -9.43
CA GLY A 34 16.85 5.38 -8.97
C GLY A 34 16.21 5.06 -7.63
N THR A 35 15.00 5.57 -7.42
CA THR A 35 14.27 5.40 -6.17
C THR A 35 12.80 5.12 -6.45
N TYR A 36 12.26 4.12 -5.76
CA TYR A 36 10.85 3.78 -5.79
C TYR A 36 10.18 4.26 -4.50
N ALA A 37 8.93 4.72 -4.64
CA ALA A 37 8.06 5.01 -3.51
C ALA A 37 6.89 4.03 -3.48
N ILE A 38 6.66 3.40 -2.34
CA ILE A 38 5.58 2.46 -2.12
C ILE A 38 4.62 3.12 -1.14
N VAL A 39 3.39 3.36 -1.59
CA VAL A 39 2.36 4.06 -0.83
C VAL A 39 1.12 3.18 -0.76
N PHE A 40 0.67 2.89 0.45
CA PHE A 40 -0.64 2.27 0.64
C PHE A 40 -1.71 3.36 0.63
N THR A 41 -2.64 3.25 -0.32
CA THR A 41 -3.81 4.14 -0.39
C THR A 41 -5.05 3.33 -0.05
N ARG A 42 -5.80 3.74 0.99
CA ARG A 42 -7.07 3.09 1.30
C ARG A 42 -8.04 3.32 0.14
N ARG A 43 -8.70 2.26 -0.31
CA ARG A 43 -9.79 2.38 -1.28
C ARG A 43 -10.94 3.15 -0.62
N LYS A 44 -11.31 4.28 -1.22
CA LYS A 44 -12.48 5.08 -0.84
C LYS A 44 -13.74 4.23 -0.95
N GLN A 45 -14.70 4.43 -0.05
CA GLN A 45 -15.97 3.70 -0.11
C GLN A 45 -16.72 4.09 -1.40
N GLY A 46 -17.45 3.15 -1.99
CA GLY A 46 -18.32 3.46 -3.13
C GLY A 46 -19.41 4.46 -2.73
N LEU A 47 -19.79 5.34 -3.65
CA LEU A 47 -20.82 6.37 -3.46
C LEU A 47 -22.10 5.79 -2.83
N GLU A 48 -22.53 4.61 -3.29
CA GLU A 48 -23.67 3.88 -2.72
C GLU A 48 -23.56 3.66 -1.21
N LYS A 49 -22.39 3.25 -0.70
CA LYS A 49 -22.18 3.01 0.74
C LYS A 49 -22.07 4.31 1.53
N LEU A 50 -21.57 5.38 0.89
CA LEU A 50 -21.46 6.71 1.50
C LEU A 50 -22.85 7.31 1.76
N PHE A 51 -23.77 7.20 0.80
CA PHE A 51 -25.12 7.76 0.92
C PHE A 51 -26.14 6.81 1.59
N SER A 52 -25.78 5.55 1.83
CA SER A 52 -26.64 4.59 2.54
C SER A 52 -26.75 4.87 4.04
N LYS A 53 -25.82 5.64 4.63
CA LYS A 53 -25.86 6.00 6.06
C LYS A 53 -26.40 7.43 6.21
N PRO A 54 -27.50 7.65 6.95
CA PRO A 54 -27.98 9.00 7.21
C PRO A 54 -26.98 9.75 8.11
N GLY A 55 -26.59 10.95 7.70
CA GLY A 55 -25.67 11.82 8.44
C GLY A 55 -24.65 12.53 7.55
N PRO A 56 -23.93 13.53 8.08
CA PRO A 56 -22.89 14.23 7.33
C PRO A 56 -21.71 13.31 7.00
N LEU A 57 -21.21 13.40 5.76
CA LEU A 57 -19.99 12.71 5.34
C LEU A 57 -18.78 13.33 6.05
N ARG A 58 -17.83 12.51 6.52
CA ARG A 58 -16.57 12.99 7.11
C ARG A 58 -15.51 13.07 6.02
N GLU A 59 -14.52 13.94 6.21
CA GLU A 59 -13.46 14.18 5.22
C GLU A 59 -12.66 12.90 4.87
N GLY A 60 -12.59 11.92 5.78
CA GLY A 60 -11.95 10.62 5.53
C GLY A 60 -12.83 9.55 4.88
N ASP A 61 -14.11 9.85 4.61
CA ASP A 61 -15.01 8.95 3.89
C ASP A 61 -14.89 9.13 2.36
N LEU A 62 -14.39 10.28 1.91
CA LEU A 62 -14.25 10.68 0.51
C LEU A 62 -12.95 10.26 -0.12
#